data_AF-A0AAJ6QY55-F1
#
_entry.id   AF-A0AAJ6QY55-F1
#
_cell.length_a   1.000
_cell.length_b   1.000
_cell.length_c   1.000
_cell.angle_alpha   90.00
_cell.angle_beta   90.00
_cell.angle_gamma   90.00
#
_symmetry.space_group_name_H-M   'P 1'
#
loop_
_entity.id
_entity.type
_entity.pdbx_description
1 polymer ?
#
loop_
_entity_poly.entity_id
_entity_poly.type
_entity_poly.pdbx_seq_one_letter_code
_entity_poly.pdbx_strand_id
1 'polypeptide(L)'
;MADRLTQLQDSVNLQAENFCNSIGILQQLAQPSTFPEFEKTGKPSSQPQEDYAQLFATMIARTAKDMDVLIESLPGEEAAPELQANNLQKLEIENNEAANRLQEVVMRGECLLAQVQKALAEIASQQLSSKQQVSDESSRRNTAPPNPDNY
;
A
#
# COMPACT_ATOMS: atom_id res chain seq x y z
N MET A 1 5.90 -7.07 3.22
CA MET A 1 6.55 -5.76 3.07
C MET A 1 7.85 -5.88 3.83
N ALA A 2 8.96 -6.17 3.13
CA ALA A 2 10.26 -6.39 3.78
C ALA A 2 10.83 -5.03 4.20
N ASP A 3 11.32 -4.94 5.43
CA ASP A 3 12.10 -3.78 5.89
C ASP A 3 13.35 -3.61 5.02
N ARG A 4 13.89 -2.39 4.93
CA ARG A 4 15.08 -2.09 4.09
C ARG A 4 16.27 -2.95 4.49
N LEU A 5 16.42 -3.25 5.78
CA LEU A 5 17.47 -4.13 6.27
C LEU A 5 17.29 -5.58 5.78
N THR A 6 16.06 -6.08 5.75
CA THR A 6 15.76 -7.42 5.19
C THR A 6 16.02 -7.46 3.70
N GLN A 7 15.62 -6.42 2.95
CA GLN A 7 15.92 -6.33 1.51
C GLN A 7 17.43 -6.30 1.22
N LEU A 8 18.22 -5.65 2.07
CA LEU A 8 19.67 -5.64 1.95
C LEU A 8 20.25 -7.04 2.19
N GLN A 9 19.77 -7.76 3.21
CA GLN A 9 20.18 -9.16 3.45
C GLN A 9 19.87 -10.07 2.26
N ASP A 10 18.66 -9.96 1.69
CA ASP A 10 18.28 -10.74 0.51
C ASP A 10 19.17 -10.41 -0.70
N SER A 11 19.52 -9.13 -0.88
CA SER A 11 20.39 -8.68 -1.98
C SER A 11 21.83 -9.19 -1.81
N VAL A 12 22.34 -9.25 -0.58
CA VAL A 12 23.65 -9.84 -0.27
C VAL A 12 23.66 -11.34 -0.55
N ASN A 13 22.60 -12.07 -0.17
CA ASN A 13 22.47 -13.49 -0.49
C ASN A 13 22.42 -13.71 -2.00
N LEU A 14 21.62 -12.92 -2.73
CA LEU A 14 21.55 -12.98 -4.18
C LEU A 14 22.91 -12.70 -4.84
N GLN A 15 23.68 -11.74 -4.30
CA GLN A 15 25.03 -11.46 -4.78
C GLN A 15 25.96 -12.66 -4.59
N ALA A 16 25.88 -13.35 -3.46
CA ALA A 16 26.65 -14.57 -3.21
C ALA A 16 26.29 -15.69 -4.18
N GLU A 17 25.00 -15.87 -4.47
CA GLU A 17 24.53 -16.82 -5.48
C GLU A 17 25.06 -16.47 -6.88
N ASN A 18 25.00 -15.20 -7.28
CA ASN A 18 25.55 -14.72 -8.55
C ASN A 18 27.05 -15.06 -8.67
N PHE A 19 27.83 -14.86 -7.61
CA PHE A 19 29.24 -15.24 -7.62
C PHE A 19 29.45 -16.75 -7.74
N CYS A 20 28.79 -17.55 -6.90
CA CYS A 20 28.92 -19.01 -6.93
C CYS A 20 28.53 -19.60 -8.29
N ASN A 21 27.39 -19.17 -8.85
CA ASN A 21 26.91 -19.62 -10.15
C ASN A 21 27.85 -19.20 -11.28
N SER A 22 28.36 -17.97 -11.25
CA SER A 22 29.32 -17.48 -12.25
C SER A 22 30.61 -18.29 -12.26
N ILE A 23 31.16 -18.62 -11.08
CA ILE A 23 32.37 -19.43 -10.95
C ILE A 23 32.12 -20.84 -11.48
N GLY A 24 30.99 -21.46 -11.12
CA GLY A 24 30.63 -22.80 -11.60
C GLY A 24 30.55 -22.88 -13.12
N ILE A 25 29.90 -21.91 -13.76
CA ILE A 25 29.78 -21.85 -15.22
C ILE A 25 31.14 -21.56 -15.88
N LEU A 26 31.94 -20.63 -15.34
CA LEU A 26 33.27 -20.35 -15.86
C LEU A 26 34.19 -21.58 -15.81
N GLN A 27 34.12 -22.38 -14.74
CA GLN A 27 34.88 -23.63 -14.63
C GLN A 27 34.40 -24.69 -15.63
N GLN A 28 33.08 -24.82 -15.83
CA GLN A 28 32.51 -25.76 -16.80
C GLN A 28 32.90 -25.43 -18.24
N LEU A 29 33.01 -24.14 -18.57
CA LEU A 29 33.35 -23.65 -19.91
C LEU A 29 34.86 -23.45 -20.12
N ALA A 30 35.68 -23.59 -19.08
CA ALA A 30 37.11 -23.38 -19.17
C ALA A 30 37.76 -24.42 -20.12
N GLN A 31 38.40 -23.94 -21.18
CA GLN A 31 39.19 -24.79 -22.05
C GLN A 31 40.58 -25.02 -21.45
N PRO A 32 41.14 -26.24 -21.54
CA PRO A 32 42.52 -26.50 -21.13
C PRO A 32 43.48 -25.56 -21.88
N SER A 33 44.36 -24.88 -21.15
CA SER A 33 45.42 -24.10 -21.79
C SER A 33 46.42 -25.06 -22.43
N THR A 34 46.67 -24.91 -23.73
CA THR A 34 47.71 -25.68 -24.43
C THR A 34 49.05 -24.96 -24.29
N PHE A 35 50.09 -25.72 -23.96
CA PHE A 35 51.46 -25.23 -24.05
C PHE A 35 51.96 -25.42 -25.49
N PRO A 36 52.75 -24.48 -26.04
CA PRO A 36 53.23 -24.54 -27.43
C PRO A 36 53.98 -25.84 -27.78
N GLU A 37 54.57 -26.50 -26.79
CA GLU A 37 55.34 -27.75 -26.93
C GLU A 37 54.48 -29.02 -27.10
N PHE A 38 53.15 -28.93 -26.93
CA PHE A 38 52.24 -30.08 -26.85
C PHE A 38 51.06 -30.05 -27.84
N GLU A 39 51.09 -29.20 -28.87
CA GLU A 39 50.02 -29.05 -29.88
C GLU A 39 49.88 -30.27 -30.83
N LYS A 40 49.39 -31.41 -30.33
CA LYS A 40 49.09 -32.58 -31.18
C LYS A 40 47.71 -33.20 -31.05
N THR A 41 46.76 -32.64 -30.28
CA THR A 41 45.44 -33.30 -30.17
C THR A 41 44.28 -32.33 -29.96
N GLY A 42 43.40 -32.29 -30.97
CA GLY A 42 41.98 -31.95 -30.85
C GLY A 42 41.65 -30.46 -30.94
N LYS A 43 41.07 -30.02 -32.06
CA LYS A 43 40.38 -28.73 -32.14
C LYS A 43 39.21 -28.75 -31.12
N PRO A 44 39.12 -27.83 -30.16
CA PRO A 44 37.96 -27.74 -29.30
C PRO A 44 36.75 -27.32 -30.16
N SER A 45 35.65 -28.07 -30.03
CA SER A 45 34.38 -27.71 -30.66
C SER A 45 33.86 -26.42 -30.02
N SER A 46 33.84 -25.33 -30.78
CA SER A 46 33.18 -24.08 -30.39
C SER A 46 31.67 -24.32 -30.35
N GLN A 47 31.13 -24.72 -29.20
CA GLN A 47 29.70 -24.56 -28.95
C GLN A 47 29.36 -23.06 -29.00
N PRO A 48 28.16 -22.67 -29.46
CA PRO A 48 27.73 -21.28 -29.43
C PRO A 48 27.75 -20.80 -27.98
N GLN A 49 28.79 -20.04 -27.64
CA GLN A 49 29.02 -19.52 -26.31
C GLN A 49 28.02 -18.38 -26.13
N GLU A 50 26.87 -18.67 -25.53
CA GLU A 50 26.13 -17.60 -24.83
C GLU A 50 27.15 -16.93 -23.91
N ASP A 51 27.24 -15.60 -23.95
CA ASP A 51 28.24 -14.85 -23.18
C ASP A 51 27.81 -14.79 -21.71
N TYR A 52 27.85 -15.96 -21.06
CA TYR A 52 27.52 -16.13 -19.66
C TYR A 52 28.44 -15.30 -18.77
N ALA A 53 29.69 -15.07 -19.20
CA ALA A 53 30.61 -14.16 -18.51
C ALA A 53 30.05 -12.73 -18.48
N GLN A 54 29.60 -12.22 -19.63
CA GLN A 54 28.97 -10.90 -19.70
C GLN A 54 27.63 -10.85 -18.96
N LEU A 55 26.82 -11.92 -19.03
CA LEU A 55 25.55 -12.00 -18.29
C LEU A 55 25.77 -11.93 -16.78
N PHE A 56 26.64 -12.78 -16.22
CA PHE A 56 26.95 -12.78 -14.79
C PHE A 56 27.63 -11.48 -14.36
N ALA A 57 28.53 -10.91 -15.16
CA ALA A 57 29.11 -9.60 -14.88
C ALA A 57 28.04 -8.51 -14.76
N THR A 58 27.04 -8.54 -15.65
CA THR A 58 25.90 -7.60 -15.61
C THR A 58 25.05 -7.82 -14.36
N MET A 59 24.72 -9.06 -14.02
CA MET A 59 23.95 -9.39 -12.81
C MET A 59 24.69 -8.96 -11.54
N ILE A 60 25.99 -9.27 -11.43
CA ILE A 60 26.85 -8.87 -10.30
C ILE A 60 26.89 -7.35 -10.17
N ALA A 61 27.17 -6.62 -11.25
CA ALA A 61 27.27 -5.16 -11.20
C ALA A 61 25.93 -4.51 -10.84
N ARG A 62 24.82 -5.04 -11.35
CA ARG A 62 23.49 -4.55 -11.04
C ARG A 62 23.11 -4.79 -9.58
N THR A 63 23.27 -6.02 -9.09
CA THR A 63 22.97 -6.37 -7.70
C THR A 63 23.85 -5.56 -6.73
N ALA A 64 25.13 -5.33 -7.07
CA ALA A 64 25.99 -4.42 -6.32
C ALA A 64 25.44 -2.99 -6.26
N LYS A 65 24.97 -2.46 -7.40
CA LYS A 65 24.39 -1.11 -7.42
C LYS A 65 23.08 -1.02 -6.66
N ASP A 66 22.25 -2.06 -6.72
CA ASP A 66 21.00 -2.15 -5.95
C ASP A 66 21.31 -2.16 -4.44
N MET A 67 22.39 -2.84 -4.01
CA MET A 67 22.85 -2.79 -2.61
C MET A 67 23.28 -1.38 -2.19
N ASP A 68 24.02 -0.64 -3.02
CA ASP A 68 24.39 0.75 -2.72
C ASP A 68 23.15 1.62 -2.49
N VAL A 69 22.15 1.52 -3.37
CA VAL A 69 20.89 2.28 -3.25
C VAL A 69 20.14 1.89 -1.98
N LEU A 70 20.13 0.61 -1.61
CA LEU A 70 19.52 0.15 -0.37
C LEU A 70 20.22 0.74 0.84
N ILE A 71 21.55 0.76 0.86
CA ILE A 71 22.37 1.35 1.93
C ILE A 71 22.09 2.86 2.05
N GLU A 72 22.08 3.59 0.94
CA GLU A 72 21.76 5.02 0.91
C GLU A 72 20.32 5.32 1.37
N SER A 73 19.41 4.36 1.23
CA SER A 73 18.02 4.48 1.67
C SER A 73 17.77 4.08 3.13
N LEU A 74 18.79 3.59 3.84
CA LEU A 74 18.63 3.24 5.24
C LEU A 74 18.36 4.52 6.06
N PRO A 75 17.45 4.44 7.06
CA PRO A 75 17.26 5.55 7.98
C PRO A 75 18.60 5.85 8.67
N GLY A 76 19.02 7.12 8.66
CA GLY A 76 20.35 7.54 9.08
C GLY A 76 20.70 7.14 10.52
N GLU A 77 21.95 6.75 10.73
CA GLU A 77 22.53 6.31 12.02
C GLU A 77 22.67 7.46 13.05
N GLU A 78 22.47 8.71 12.63
CA GLU A 78 22.57 9.94 13.43
C GLU A 78 21.39 10.18 14.39
N ALA A 79 20.42 9.26 14.46
CA ALA A 79 19.44 9.30 15.54
C ALA A 79 20.07 8.70 16.80
N ALA A 80 20.87 9.50 17.52
CA ALA A 80 21.24 9.16 18.89
C ALA A 80 19.97 8.65 19.63
N PRO A 81 20.03 7.54 20.37
CA PRO A 81 18.83 6.90 20.93
C PRO A 81 17.97 7.86 21.75
N GLU A 82 18.61 8.87 22.36
CA GLU A 82 17.96 9.98 23.07
C GLU A 82 17.15 10.91 22.14
N LEU A 83 17.68 11.26 20.96
CA LEU A 83 16.97 12.05 19.95
C LEU A 83 15.78 11.26 19.39
N GLN A 84 15.95 9.97 19.14
CA GLN A 84 14.86 9.10 18.68
C GLN A 84 13.76 8.99 19.74
N ALA A 85 14.12 8.80 21.02
CA ALA A 85 13.18 8.78 22.13
C ALA A 85 12.42 10.11 22.26
N ASN A 86 13.11 11.25 22.12
CA ASN A 86 12.47 12.57 22.14
C ASN A 86 11.48 12.77 20.99
N ASN A 87 11.87 12.37 19.77
CA ASN A 87 11.00 12.42 18.61
C ASN A 87 9.76 11.54 18.78
N LEU A 88 9.93 10.35 19.37
CA LEU A 88 8.84 9.41 19.64
C LEU A 88 7.86 9.99 20.67
N GLN A 89 8.35 10.60 21.75
CA GLN A 89 7.51 11.32 22.71
C GLN A 89 6.73 12.48 22.07
N LYS A 90 7.37 13.27 21.20
CA LYS A 90 6.69 14.34 20.47
C LYS A 90 5.58 13.80 19.58
N LEU A 91 5.86 12.75 18.82
CA LEU A 91 4.86 12.10 17.97
C LEU A 91 3.70 11.54 18.77
N GLU A 92 3.94 10.99 19.97
CA GLU A 92 2.88 10.50 20.85
C GLU A 92 1.97 11.64 21.34
N ILE A 93 2.55 12.78 21.73
CA ILE A 93 1.79 13.97 22.13
C ILE A 93 0.95 14.48 20.95
N GLU A 94 1.56 14.65 19.78
CA GLU A 94 0.88 15.11 18.57
C GLU A 94 -0.25 14.16 18.15
N ASN A 95 -0.04 12.85 18.26
CA ASN A 95 -1.05 11.84 17.96
C ASN A 95 -2.24 11.96 18.93
N ASN A 96 -1.98 12.11 20.22
CA ASN A 96 -3.01 12.28 21.23
C ASN A 96 -3.81 13.58 21.01
N GLU A 97 -3.13 14.69 20.71
CA GLU A 97 -3.81 15.94 20.34
C GLU A 97 -4.68 15.79 19.09
N ALA A 98 -4.17 15.13 18.05
CA ALA A 98 -4.93 14.87 16.83
C ALA A 98 -6.15 13.99 17.10
N ALA A 99 -6.02 12.96 17.95
CA ALA A 99 -7.11 12.10 18.37
C ALA A 99 -8.20 12.87 19.14
N ASN A 100 -7.81 13.75 20.06
CA ASN A 100 -8.76 14.59 20.80
C ASN A 100 -9.52 15.55 19.88
N ARG A 101 -8.82 16.20 18.94
CA ARG A 101 -9.45 17.06 17.93
C ARG A 101 -10.40 16.27 17.03
N LEU A 102 -10.02 15.06 16.64
CA LEU A 102 -10.88 14.17 15.87
C LEU A 102 -12.14 13.80 16.65
N GLN A 103 -12.01 13.44 17.93
CA GLN A 103 -13.14 13.09 18.78
C GLN A 103 -14.12 14.26 18.93
N GLU A 104 -13.61 15.48 19.11
CA GLU A 104 -14.45 16.68 19.19
C GLU A 104 -15.24 16.91 17.89
N VAL A 105 -14.57 16.79 16.75
CA VAL A 105 -15.21 16.95 15.43
C VAL A 105 -16.27 15.87 15.20
N VAL A 106 -15.98 14.61 15.55
CA VAL A 106 -16.92 13.50 15.45
C VAL A 106 -18.15 13.74 16.32
N MET A 107 -17.96 14.12 17.59
CA MET A 107 -19.06 14.41 18.52
C MET A 107 -19.96 15.54 17.99
N ARG A 108 -19.37 16.62 17.48
CA ARG A 108 -20.13 17.72 16.86
C ARG A 108 -20.89 17.23 15.62
N GLY A 109 -20.27 16.39 14.80
CA GLY A 109 -20.89 15.78 13.63
C GLY A 109 -22.08 14.89 13.99
N GLU A 110 -21.95 14.06 15.01
CA GLU A 110 -23.03 13.19 15.52
C GLU A 110 -24.20 14.00 16.07
N CYS A 111 -23.93 15.07 16.82
CA CYS A 111 -24.97 15.96 17.33
C CYS A 111 -25.75 16.63 16.18
N LEU A 112 -25.03 17.13 15.16
CA LEU A 112 -25.65 17.72 13.99
C LEU A 112 -26.48 16.70 13.20
N LEU A 113 -25.96 15.48 13.03
CA LEU A 113 -26.67 14.39 12.38
C LEU A 113 -27.98 14.06 13.11
N ALA A 114 -27.95 13.98 14.44
CA ALA A 114 -29.14 13.73 15.25
C ALA A 114 -30.20 14.84 15.08
N GLN A 115 -29.78 16.11 15.00
CA GLN A 115 -30.69 17.22 14.75
C GLN A 115 -31.34 17.14 13.36
N VAL A 116 -30.56 16.82 12.33
CA VAL A 116 -31.07 16.64 10.96
C VAL A 116 -32.04 15.47 10.91
N GLN A 117 -31.71 14.33 11.54
CA GLN A 117 -32.59 13.17 11.62
C GLN A 117 -33.92 13.49 12.33
N LYS A 118 -33.87 14.26 13.43
CA LYS A 118 -35.06 14.71 14.13
C LYS A 118 -35.94 15.61 13.26
N ALA A 119 -35.36 16.60 12.58
CA ALA A 119 -36.08 17.49 11.69
C ALA A 119 -36.74 16.72 10.53
N LEU A 120 -36.04 15.75 9.94
CA LEU A 120 -36.59 14.89 8.90
C LEU A 120 -37.76 14.03 9.42
N ALA A 121 -37.67 13.49 10.63
CA ALA A 121 -38.75 12.74 11.27
C ALA A 121 -39.98 13.61 11.55
N GLU A 122 -39.78 14.85 12.00
CA GLU A 122 -40.85 15.82 12.20
C GLU A 122 -41.54 16.18 10.87
N ILE A 123 -40.78 16.43 9.80
CA ILE A 123 -41.33 16.69 8.46
C ILE A 123 -42.14 15.48 7.98
N ALA A 124 -41.60 14.26 8.10
CA ALA A 124 -42.28 13.04 7.70
C ALA A 124 -43.60 12.83 8.46
N SER A 125 -43.61 13.06 9.77
CA SER A 125 -44.83 12.93 10.58
C SER A 125 -45.89 13.98 10.23
N GLN A 126 -45.49 15.23 10.02
CA GLN A 126 -46.41 16.30 9.57
C GLN A 126 -47.01 15.99 8.18
N GLN A 127 -46.24 15.43 7.25
CA GLN A 127 -46.75 15.00 5.95
C GLN A 127 -47.75 13.84 6.05
N LEU A 128 -47.52 12.87 6.94
CA LEU A 128 -48.51 11.83 7.20
C LEU A 128 -49.80 12.41 7.80
N SER A 129 -49.70 13.24 8.84
CA SER A 129 -50.87 13.82 9.51
C SER A 129 -51.69 14.72 8.59
N SER A 130 -51.05 15.57 7.79
CA SER A 130 -51.74 16.41 6.80
C SER A 130 -52.46 15.57 5.74
N LYS A 131 -51.83 14.50 5.23
CA LYS A 131 -52.48 13.58 4.29
C LYS A 131 -53.69 12.86 4.90
N GLN A 132 -53.60 12.47 6.18
CA GLN A 132 -54.69 11.82 6.91
C GLN A 132 -55.87 12.76 7.15
N GLN A 133 -55.61 14.02 7.55
CA GLN A 133 -56.64 15.04 7.69
C GLN A 133 -57.33 15.35 6.36
N VAL A 134 -56.56 15.47 5.27
CA VAL A 134 -57.13 15.70 3.93
C VAL A 134 -58.01 14.51 3.50
N SER A 135 -57.62 13.26 3.79
CA SER A 135 -58.47 12.09 3.50
C SER A 135 -59.73 12.04 4.36
N ASP A 136 -59.66 12.39 5.64
CA ASP A 136 -60.82 12.41 6.54
C ASP A 136 -61.79 13.55 6.20
N GLU A 137 -61.29 14.72 5.81
CA GLU A 137 -62.13 15.84 5.37
C GLU A 137 -62.81 15.56 4.02
N SER A 138 -62.12 14.86 3.12
CA SER A 138 -62.69 14.38 1.85
C SER A 138 -63.81 13.36 2.09
N SER A 139 -63.62 12.43 3.03
CA SER A 139 -64.65 11.46 3.43
C SER A 139 -65.85 12.12 4.11
N ARG A 140 -65.64 13.14 4.96
CA ARG A 140 -66.73 13.91 5.59
C ARG A 140 -67.53 14.76 4.59
N ARG A 141 -66.92 15.31 3.55
CA ARG A 141 -67.67 16.01 2.48
C ARG A 141 -68.51 15.07 1.63
N ASN A 142 -68.07 13.83 1.42
CA ASN A 142 -68.81 12.84 0.64
C ASN A 142 -69.97 12.18 1.41
N THR A 143 -70.05 12.32 2.73
CA THR A 143 -71.17 11.81 3.55
C THR A 143 -72.17 12.89 3.98
N ALA A 144 -71.97 14.14 3.56
CA ALA A 144 -72.95 15.20 3.79
C ALA A 144 -74.22 14.90 2.97
N PRO A 145 -75.41 14.81 3.59
CA PRO A 145 -76.66 14.56 2.87
C PRO A 145 -76.93 15.69 1.86
N PRO A 146 -77.52 15.39 0.70
CA PRO A 146 -77.88 16.43 -0.27
C PRO A 146 -78.84 17.43 0.39
N ASN A 147 -78.57 18.72 0.17
CA ASN A 147 -79.39 19.81 0.69
C ASN A 147 -80.84 19.65 0.19
N PRO A 148 -81.85 19.60 1.08
CA PRO A 148 -83.25 19.34 0.69
C PRO A 148 -83.93 20.46 -0.11
N ASP A 149 -83.26 21.61 -0.32
CA ASP A 149 -83.86 22.81 -0.94
C ASP A 149 -83.66 22.94 -2.46
N ASN A 150 -83.42 21.84 -3.18
CA ASN A 150 -83.36 21.86 -4.65
C ASN A 150 -84.33 20.82 -5.23
N TYR A 151 -85.62 21.17 -5.22
CA TYR A 151 -86.67 20.58 -6.04
C TYR A 151 -87.15 21.62 -7.06
#